data_AF-A0A935MB72-F1
#
_entry.id   AF-A0A935MB72-F1
#
_cell.length_a   1.000
_cell.length_b   1.000
_cell.length_c   1.000
_cell.angle_alpha   90.00
_cell.angle_beta   90.00
_cell.angle_gamma   90.00
#
_symmetry.space_group_name_H-M   'P 1'
#
loop_
_entity.id
_entity.type
_entity.pdbx_description
1 polymer ?
#
loop_
_entity_poly.entity_id
_entity_poly.type
_entity_poly.pdbx_seq_one_letter_code
_entity_poly.pdbx_strand_id
1 'polypeptide(L)'
;MESRYRYSNEIVYNNFPWPINVAKPRKEAVEKAAETMLAIREKHLEKGSTLSQIYDPANMPQDLQKAHEAIDKAVDKCYRDASFTTEPKRMEYLFNLYEDYNTTLFTELDKTERKKKEK
;
A
#
# COMPACT_ATOMS: atom_id res chain seq x y z
N MET A 1 4.24 28.00 -2.25
CA MET A 1 3.48 26.74 -2.32
C MET A 1 4.44 25.65 -1.85
N GLU A 2 4.18 25.02 -0.69
CA GLU A 2 5.07 23.95 -0.20
C GLU A 2 4.65 22.62 -0.84
N SER A 3 5.52 22.05 -1.67
CA SER A 3 5.36 20.77 -2.36
C SER A 3 5.76 19.56 -1.48
N ARG A 4 5.45 19.62 -0.18
CA ARG A 4 5.76 18.53 0.77
C ARG A 4 4.60 17.55 0.85
N TYR A 5 4.90 16.26 0.94
CA TYR A 5 3.89 15.24 1.19
C TYR A 5 3.21 15.49 2.54
N ARG A 6 1.88 15.59 2.52
CA ARG A 6 1.05 15.67 3.73
C ARG A 6 0.18 14.42 3.79
N TYR A 7 0.45 13.58 4.78
CA TYR A 7 -0.33 12.38 5.01
C TYR A 7 -1.51 12.70 5.92
N SER A 8 -2.71 12.23 5.56
CA SER A 8 -3.92 12.33 6.37
C SER A 8 -4.60 10.97 6.43
N ASN A 9 -5.03 10.56 7.61
CA ASN A 9 -5.82 9.35 7.80
C ASN A 9 -7.15 9.44 7.05
N GLU A 10 -7.82 10.59 7.09
CA GLU A 10 -9.13 10.80 6.46
C GLU A 10 -9.07 10.81 4.93
N ILE A 11 -7.96 11.27 4.35
CA ILE A 11 -7.82 11.43 2.90
C ILE A 11 -7.08 10.24 2.27
N VAL A 12 -6.01 9.76 2.90
CA VAL A 12 -5.14 8.72 2.34
C VAL A 12 -5.49 7.35 2.91
N TYR A 13 -5.33 7.14 4.22
CA TYR A 13 -5.42 5.79 4.79
C TYR A 13 -6.82 5.19 4.69
N ASN A 14 -7.85 5.93 5.09
CA ASN A 14 -9.24 5.44 5.11
C ASN A 14 -9.79 5.14 3.71
N ASN A 15 -9.27 5.81 2.69
CA ASN A 15 -9.70 5.65 1.30
C ASN A 15 -8.79 4.71 0.49
N PHE A 16 -7.73 4.17 1.09
CA PHE A 16 -6.77 3.36 0.36
C PHE A 16 -7.38 1.97 0.06
N PRO A 17 -7.53 1.59 -1.22
CA PRO A 17 -8.22 0.37 -1.60
C PRO A 17 -7.30 -0.84 -1.44
N TRP A 18 -7.28 -1.46 -0.26
CA TRP A 18 -6.52 -2.69 -0.01
C TRP A 18 -7.32 -3.96 -0.39
N PRO A 19 -6.72 -4.96 -1.06
CA PRO A 19 -7.39 -6.20 -1.45
C PRO A 19 -7.98 -6.95 -0.25
N ILE A 20 -9.29 -7.24 -0.29
CA ILE A 20 -10.01 -7.88 0.82
C ILE A 20 -9.64 -9.36 0.98
N ASN A 21 -9.40 -10.08 -0.11
CA ASN A 21 -9.22 -11.54 -0.12
C ASN A 21 -7.78 -11.98 -0.43
N VAL A 22 -6.80 -11.43 0.28
CA VAL A 22 -5.39 -11.82 0.10
C VAL A 22 -5.12 -13.20 0.72
N ALA A 23 -4.60 -14.13 -0.09
CA ALA A 23 -4.20 -15.46 0.35
C ALA A 23 -3.10 -15.41 1.43
N LYS A 24 -3.18 -16.31 2.42
CA LYS A 24 -2.23 -16.36 3.56
C LYS A 24 -0.75 -16.34 3.14
N PRO A 25 -0.30 -17.13 2.13
CA PRO A 25 1.11 -17.12 1.74
C PRO A 25 1.60 -15.76 1.20
N ARG A 26 0.70 -14.95 0.61
CA ARG A 26 1.05 -13.61 0.13
C ARG A 26 1.23 -12.64 1.30
N LYS A 27 0.40 -12.76 2.35
CA LYS A 27 0.56 -11.96 3.59
C LYS A 27 1.88 -12.29 4.28
N GLU A 28 2.19 -13.57 4.46
CA GLU A 28 3.46 -14.03 5.05
C GLU A 28 4.68 -13.54 4.26
N ALA A 29 4.57 -13.49 2.93
CA ALA A 29 5.64 -12.95 2.08
C ALA A 29 5.87 -11.45 2.31
N VAL A 30 4.80 -10.66 2.49
CA VAL A 30 4.90 -9.23 2.82
C VAL A 30 5.49 -9.03 4.22
N GLU A 31 5.05 -9.83 5.20
CA GLU A 31 5.58 -9.79 6.57
C GLU A 31 7.09 -10.04 6.60
N LYS A 32 7.56 -11.12 5.95
CA LYS A 32 8.99 -11.44 5.85
C LYS A 32 9.80 -10.35 5.14
N ALA A 33 9.25 -9.76 4.08
CA ALA A 33 9.90 -8.66 3.38
C ALA A 33 10.00 -7.41 4.27
N ALA A 34 8.95 -7.11 5.05
CA ALA A 34 8.94 -6.01 6.00
C ALA A 34 9.96 -6.20 7.13
N GLU A 35 10.06 -7.40 7.70
CA GLU A 35 11.08 -7.74 8.71
C GLU A 35 12.50 -7.53 8.17
N THR A 36 12.75 -7.98 6.93
CA THR A 36 14.05 -7.80 6.27
C THR A 36 14.38 -6.32 6.09
N MET A 37 13.41 -5.51 5.66
CA MET A 37 13.56 -4.07 5.51
C MET A 37 13.83 -3.38 6.86
N LEU A 38 13.14 -3.79 7.93
CA LEU A 38 13.38 -3.28 9.28
C LEU A 38 14.80 -3.58 9.77
N ALA A 39 15.28 -4.82 9.58
CA ALA A 39 16.64 -5.21 9.94
C ALA A 39 17.71 -4.42 9.17
N ILE A 40 17.46 -4.07 7.89
CA ILE A 40 18.37 -3.23 7.11
C ILE A 40 18.37 -1.79 7.64
N ARG A 41 17.19 -1.23 7.94
CA ARG A 41 17.09 0.11 8.53
C ARG A 41 17.86 0.18 9.86
N GLU A 42 17.65 -0.79 10.74
CA GLU A 42 18.32 -0.88 12.04
C GLU A 42 19.84 -0.86 11.89
N LYS A 43 20.40 -1.69 11.01
CA LYS A 43 21.85 -1.72 10.72
C LYS A 43 22.42 -0.37 10.26
N HIS A 44 21.65 0.45 9.55
CA HIS A 44 22.10 1.78 9.12
C HIS A 44 21.96 2.82 10.22
N LEU A 45 20.89 2.73 11.02
CA LEU A 45 20.67 3.60 12.18
C LEU A 45 21.75 3.37 13.26
N GLU A 46 22.14 2.13 13.51
CA GLU A 46 23.24 1.77 14.43
C GLU A 46 24.59 2.36 14.01
N LYS A 47 24.79 2.58 12.70
CA LYS A 47 25.99 3.24 12.16
C LYS A 47 25.94 4.77 12.25
N GLY A 48 24.88 5.33 12.86
CA GLY A 48 24.70 6.77 13.04
C GLY A 48 24.02 7.48 11.87
N SER A 49 23.48 6.75 10.88
CA SER A 49 22.64 7.38 9.86
C SER A 49 21.26 7.72 10.42
N THR A 50 20.61 8.74 9.87
CA THR A 50 19.21 9.08 10.18
C THR A 50 18.26 8.52 9.14
N LEU A 51 16.98 8.38 9.48
CA LEU A 51 15.95 8.00 8.49
C LEU A 51 15.96 8.94 7.28
N SER A 52 16.08 10.25 7.48
CA SER A 52 16.11 11.21 6.37
C SER A 52 17.27 10.95 5.40
N GLN A 53 18.44 10.56 5.91
CA GLN A 53 19.62 10.30 5.08
C GLN A 53 19.46 9.01 4.27
N ILE A 54 18.96 7.94 4.89
CA ILE A 54 18.79 6.66 4.18
C ILE A 54 17.60 6.69 3.19
N TYR A 55 16.68 7.64 3.33
CA TYR A 55 15.55 7.84 2.41
C TYR A 55 15.75 8.95 1.38
N ASP A 56 16.88 9.63 1.38
CA ASP A 56 17.22 10.60 0.33
C ASP A 56 17.39 9.85 -1.01
N PRO A 57 16.60 10.17 -2.06
CA PRO A 57 16.69 9.48 -3.35
C PRO A 57 18.10 9.46 -3.96
N ALA A 58 18.92 10.48 -3.70
CA ALA A 58 20.29 10.54 -4.20
C ALA A 58 21.26 9.63 -3.43
N ASN A 59 20.95 9.32 -2.17
CA ASN A 59 21.86 8.67 -1.22
C ASN A 59 21.29 7.38 -0.61
N MET A 60 20.13 6.89 -1.08
CA MET A 60 19.49 5.69 -0.54
C MET A 60 20.42 4.48 -0.68
N PRO A 61 20.77 3.77 0.41
CA PRO A 61 21.62 2.60 0.36
C PRO A 61 21.07 1.50 -0.57
N GLN A 62 21.95 0.85 -1.34
CA GLN A 62 21.54 -0.15 -2.35
C GLN A 62 20.82 -1.36 -1.73
N ASP A 63 21.20 -1.78 -0.52
CA ASP A 63 20.52 -2.85 0.21
C ASP A 63 19.09 -2.45 0.61
N LEU A 64 18.90 -1.20 1.03
CA LEU A 64 17.58 -0.65 1.33
C LEU A 64 16.72 -0.51 0.07
N GLN A 65 17.28 -0.06 -1.06
CA GLN A 65 16.58 -0.02 -2.35
C GLN A 65 16.07 -1.41 -2.74
N LYS A 66 16.93 -2.44 -2.65
CA LYS A 66 16.54 -3.83 -2.94
C LYS A 66 15.45 -4.34 -1.99
N ALA A 67 15.48 -3.93 -0.72
CA ALA A 67 14.44 -4.28 0.24
C ALA A 67 13.09 -3.63 -0.12
N HIS A 68 13.10 -2.39 -0.57
CA HIS A 68 11.92 -1.71 -1.10
C HIS A 68 11.37 -2.40 -2.36
N GLU A 69 12.22 -2.76 -3.31
CA GLU A 69 11.76 -3.52 -4.48
C GLU A 69 11.16 -4.87 -4.09
N ALA A 70 11.71 -5.54 -3.07
CA ALA A 70 11.22 -6.84 -2.62
C ALA A 70 9.85 -6.73 -1.94
N ILE A 71 9.65 -5.74 -1.07
CA ILE A 71 8.34 -5.51 -0.43
C ILE A 71 7.30 -5.06 -1.47
N ASP A 72 7.67 -4.20 -2.41
CA ASP A 72 6.77 -3.77 -3.49
C ASP A 72 6.33 -4.95 -4.34
N LYS A 73 7.25 -5.85 -4.72
CA LYS A 73 6.91 -7.08 -5.45
C LYS A 73 5.99 -8.00 -4.65
N ALA A 74 6.15 -8.08 -3.33
CA ALA A 74 5.29 -8.88 -2.47
C ALA A 74 3.89 -8.26 -2.34
N VAL A 75 3.81 -6.94 -2.19
CA VAL A 75 2.55 -6.18 -2.11
C VAL A 75 1.81 -6.21 -3.45
N ASP A 76 2.48 -5.99 -4.57
CA ASP A 76 1.89 -6.07 -5.91
C ASP A 76 1.21 -7.44 -6.13
N LYS A 77 1.85 -8.53 -5.66
CA LYS A 77 1.26 -9.88 -5.68
C LYS A 77 -0.02 -10.00 -4.84
N CYS A 78 -0.18 -9.21 -3.77
CA CYS A 78 -1.43 -9.17 -3.01
C CYS A 78 -2.59 -8.63 -3.86
N TYR A 79 -2.32 -7.68 -4.76
CA TYR A 79 -3.32 -7.11 -5.66
C TYR A 79 -3.60 -7.98 -6.87
N ARG A 80 -2.56 -8.50 -7.53
CA ARG A 80 -2.67 -9.28 -8.79
C ARG A 80 -1.37 -10.06 -9.07
N ASP A 81 -1.45 -11.11 -9.89
CA ASP A 81 -0.26 -11.93 -10.21
C ASP A 81 0.74 -11.24 -11.14
N ALA A 82 0.27 -10.34 -12.01
CA ALA A 82 1.11 -9.60 -12.95
C ALA A 82 1.57 -8.27 -12.33
N SER A 83 2.88 -7.99 -12.38
CA SER A 83 3.45 -6.71 -11.92
C SER A 83 2.90 -5.50 -12.67
N PHE A 84 2.90 -4.34 -12.01
CA PHE A 84 2.59 -3.08 -12.68
C PHE A 84 3.78 -2.64 -13.54
N THR A 85 3.50 -2.28 -14.80
CA THR A 85 4.53 -1.84 -15.75
C THR A 85 4.91 -0.38 -15.57
N THR A 86 3.97 0.46 -15.11
CA THR A 86 4.14 1.91 -14.94
C THR A 86 3.29 2.42 -13.77
N GLU A 87 3.67 3.56 -13.19
CA GLU A 87 2.91 4.19 -12.10
C GLU A 87 1.46 4.55 -12.50
N PRO A 88 1.17 5.11 -13.69
CA PRO A 88 -0.20 5.37 -14.10
C PRO A 88 -1.07 4.12 -14.14
N LYS A 89 -0.50 2.97 -14.54
CA LYS A 89 -1.23 1.69 -14.54
C LYS A 89 -1.52 1.19 -13.13
N ARG A 90 -0.63 1.45 -12.17
CA ARG A 90 -0.89 1.18 -10.75
C ARG A 90 -2.00 2.08 -10.22
N MET A 91 -1.97 3.38 -10.53
CA MET A 91 -3.02 4.31 -10.11
C MET A 91 -4.39 3.95 -10.69
N GLU A 92 -4.47 3.69 -12.00
CA GLU A 92 -5.69 3.26 -12.69
C GLU A 92 -6.29 2.02 -12.01
N TYR A 93 -5.47 1.02 -11.70
CA TYR A 93 -5.92 -0.17 -11.00
C TYR A 93 -6.48 0.11 -9.60
N LEU A 94 -5.79 0.96 -8.82
CA LEU A 94 -6.23 1.32 -7.48
C LEU A 94 -7.55 2.12 -7.52
N PHE A 95 -7.71 3.05 -8.46
CA PHE A 95 -8.97 3.80 -8.61
C PHE A 95 -10.15 2.89 -8.96
N ASN A 96 -9.96 1.96 -9.89
CA ASN A 96 -11.00 0.98 -10.23
C ASN A 96 -11.36 0.12 -9.01
N LEU A 97 -10.37 -0.35 -8.25
CA LEU A 97 -10.60 -1.14 -7.04
C LEU A 97 -11.36 -0.35 -5.96
N TYR A 98 -11.05 0.94 -5.82
CA TYR A 98 -11.77 1.83 -4.91
C TYR A 98 -13.23 2.03 -5.34
N GLU A 99 -13.48 2.23 -6.64
CA GLU A 99 -14.83 2.34 -7.20
C GLU A 99 -15.64 1.06 -6.97
N ASP A 100 -15.04 -0.12 -7.15
CA ASP A 100 -15.69 -1.41 -6.91
C ASP A 100 -16.16 -1.54 -5.44
N TYR A 101 -15.30 -1.16 -4.50
CA TYR A 101 -15.61 -1.25 -3.06
C TYR A 101 -16.70 -0.26 -2.64
N ASN A 102 -16.67 0.95 -3.20
CA ASN A 102 -17.68 1.95 -2.90
C ASN A 102 -19.02 1.69 -3.58
N THR A 103 -19.02 1.23 -4.84
CA THR A 103 -20.26 0.86 -5.56
C THR A 103 -20.98 -0.25 -4.83
N THR A 104 -20.23 -1.25 -4.34
CA THR A 104 -20.78 -2.33 -3.50
C THR A 104 -21.40 -1.76 -2.22
N LEU A 105 -20.71 -0.85 -1.54
CA LEU A 105 -21.21 -0.21 -0.31
C LEU A 105 -22.52 0.55 -0.54
N PHE A 106 -22.58 1.41 -1.56
CA PHE A 106 -23.79 2.19 -1.87
C PHE A 106 -24.97 1.30 -2.27
N THR A 107 -24.70 0.22 -3.00
CA THR A 107 -25.73 -0.76 -3.39
C THR A 107 -26.31 -1.50 -2.18
N GLU A 108 -25.49 -1.84 -1.18
CA GLU A 108 -25.96 -2.48 0.06
C GLU A 108 -26.74 -1.50 0.95
N LEU A 109 -26.30 -0.24 1.05
CA LEU A 109 -27.02 0.81 1.79
C LEU A 109 -28.44 1.00 1.23
N ASP A 110 -28.58 1.14 -0.09
CA ASP A 110 -29.88 1.29 -0.76
C ASP A 110 -30.83 0.11 -0.49
N LYS A 111 -30.31 -1.13 -0.48
CA LYS A 111 -31.11 -2.33 -0.18
C LYS A 111 -31.60 -2.34 1.27
N THR A 112 -30.74 -1.93 2.22
CA THR A 112 -31.11 -1.86 3.64
C THR A 112 -32.17 -0.80 3.92
N GLU A 113 -32.10 0.35 3.26
CA GLU A 113 -33.11 1.40 3.36
C GLU A 113 -34.47 0.98 2.80
N ARG A 114 -34.49 0.28 1.65
CA ARG A 114 -35.74 -0.24 1.06
C ARG A 114 -36.43 -1.25 1.98
N LYS A 115 -35.67 -2.20 2.55
CA LYS A 115 -36.21 -3.18 3.53
C LYS A 115 -36.76 -2.53 4.80
N LYS A 116 -36.21 -1.38 5.22
CA LYS A 116 -36.70 -0.64 6.39
C LYS A 116 -37.99 0.14 6.11
N LYS A 117 -38.25 0.51 4.85
CA LYS A 117 -39.50 1.17 4.42
C LYS A 117 -40.66 0.19 4.17
N GLU A 118 -40.36 -1.09 3.99
CA GLU A 118 -41.36 -2.16 3.77
C GLU A 118 -41.84 -2.84 5.07
N LYS A 119 -41.29 -2.46 6.23
CA LYS A 119 -41.72 -2.88 7.57
C LYS A 119 -42.43 -1.75 8.30
#